data_AF-D5P7V9-F1
#
_entry.id   AF-D5P7V9-F1
#
_cell.length_a   1.000
_cell.length_b   1.000
_cell.length_c   1.000
_cell.angle_alpha   90.00
_cell.angle_beta   90.00
_cell.angle_gamma   90.00
#
_symmetry.space_group_name_H-M   'P 1'
#
loop_
_entity.id
_entity.type
_entity.pdbx_description
1 polymer ?
#
loop_
_entity_poly.entity_id
_entity_poly.type
_entity_poly.pdbx_seq_one_letter_code
_entity_poly.pdbx_strand_id
1 'polypeptide(L)'
;METQHDHSAQLAVEPGAERAEQIEARLAGPLVVSRRGAICPTRPEDIVALLRDTTRLTHPMRGHDDTHPWVPTGAAPAQLARYRAVLNPLFRPRALAWLMPSIQENAAALVDAVAAKGQCKAVGEIARRLATQTLLTLLGFPDGSLETLLRLLARQAEFPRSAPFEADLVEYVSQAISTAGPPGIIAALRDEFEEVEILSFVLLLFGAAIETTTAGIGFALFELPPTRSYGHCSSGTPIRSEHSSTRWCACTRRSAIARASPWRRSPLAG
;
A
#
# COMPACT_ATOMS: atom_id res chain seq x y z
N MET A 1 31.99 -33.08 -7.29
CA MET A 1 30.96 -33.44 -6.29
C MET A 1 30.58 -32.14 -5.63
N GLU A 2 29.68 -31.42 -6.28
CA GLU A 2 29.40 -30.00 -6.06
C GLU A 2 28.13 -29.92 -5.21
N THR A 3 28.27 -29.41 -3.99
CA THR A 3 27.20 -29.35 -3.00
C THR A 3 26.20 -28.27 -3.39
N GLN A 4 25.10 -28.74 -3.98
CA GLN A 4 23.88 -27.99 -4.26
C GLN A 4 23.41 -27.31 -2.97
N HIS A 5 23.54 -25.98 -2.91
CA HIS A 5 23.01 -25.16 -1.82
C HIS A 5 21.48 -25.14 -1.96
N ASP A 6 20.82 -25.76 -0.99
CA ASP A 6 19.37 -25.77 -0.85
C ASP A 6 18.87 -24.34 -0.56
N HIS A 7 18.23 -23.71 -1.55
CA HIS A 7 17.66 -22.37 -1.46
C HIS A 7 16.29 -22.34 -0.74
N SER A 8 15.84 -23.47 -0.18
CA SER A 8 14.46 -23.63 0.32
C SER A 8 14.24 -23.20 1.77
N ALA A 9 15.27 -22.75 2.50
CA ALA A 9 15.10 -22.22 3.84
C ALA A 9 14.77 -20.73 3.80
N GLN A 10 13.52 -20.39 3.47
CA GLN A 10 12.93 -19.14 3.95
C GLN A 10 12.99 -19.18 5.48
N LEU A 11 14.01 -18.52 6.04
CA LEU A 11 14.11 -18.23 7.46
C LEU A 11 12.80 -17.56 7.88
N ALA A 12 11.96 -18.31 8.59
CA ALA A 12 10.82 -17.74 9.28
C ALA A 12 11.38 -16.69 10.25
N VAL A 13 11.26 -15.43 9.88
CA VAL A 13 11.62 -14.33 10.76
C VAL A 13 10.62 -14.36 11.89
N GLU A 14 11.09 -14.69 13.10
CA GLU A 14 10.27 -14.72 14.31
C GLU A 14 9.47 -13.40 14.42
N PRO A 15 8.16 -13.45 14.71
CA PRO A 15 7.35 -12.24 14.88
C PRO A 15 7.98 -11.31 15.92
N GLY A 16 8.42 -10.12 15.47
CA GLY A 16 9.06 -9.14 16.34
C GLY A 16 10.59 -9.19 16.40
N ALA A 17 11.26 -10.13 15.72
CA ALA A 17 12.73 -10.16 15.63
C ALA A 17 13.30 -8.87 15.02
N GLU A 18 12.65 -8.36 13.97
CA GLU A 18 13.04 -7.08 13.35
C GLU A 18 12.90 -5.90 14.33
N ARG A 19 11.87 -5.93 15.19
CA ARG A 19 11.67 -4.90 16.20
C ARG A 19 12.74 -4.98 17.30
N ALA A 20 13.13 -6.19 17.70
CA ALA A 20 14.23 -6.40 18.64
C ALA A 20 15.56 -5.90 18.06
N GLU A 21 15.87 -6.23 16.81
CA GLU A 21 17.06 -5.75 16.10
C GLU A 21 17.08 -4.22 16.00
N GLN A 22 15.94 -3.59 15.69
CA GLN A 22 15.83 -2.13 15.68
C GLN A 22 16.03 -1.50 17.08
N ILE A 23 15.61 -2.15 18.15
CA ILE A 23 15.85 -1.69 19.53
C ILE A 23 17.33 -1.81 19.87
N GLU A 24 17.95 -2.96 19.61
CA GLU A 24 19.37 -3.18 19.82
C GLU A 24 20.24 -2.19 19.04
N ALA A 25 19.88 -1.94 17.77
CA ALA A 25 20.58 -0.96 16.95
C ALA A 25 20.50 0.46 17.56
N ARG A 26 19.32 0.87 18.04
CA ARG A 26 19.15 2.17 18.73
C ARG A 26 20.01 2.28 19.99
N LEU A 27 20.19 1.18 20.73
CA LEU A 27 21.06 1.14 21.90
C LEU A 27 22.54 1.20 21.53
N ALA A 28 22.93 0.64 20.39
CA ALA A 28 24.32 0.60 19.93
C ALA A 28 24.85 1.98 19.48
N GLY A 29 24.00 2.86 18.95
CA GLY A 29 24.41 4.22 18.59
C GLY A 29 23.53 4.89 17.54
N PRO A 30 23.82 6.16 17.17
CA PRO A 30 23.04 6.91 16.19
C PRO A 30 23.13 6.35 14.75
N LEU A 31 24.28 5.76 14.42
CA LEU A 31 24.54 5.07 13.15
C LEU A 31 25.12 3.69 13.46
N VAL A 32 24.47 2.64 12.98
CA VAL A 32 24.94 1.25 13.11
C VAL A 32 25.31 0.72 11.74
N VAL A 33 26.39 -0.05 11.65
CA VAL A 33 26.75 -0.75 10.41
C VAL A 33 26.19 -2.16 10.48
N SER A 34 25.32 -2.51 9.53
CA SER A 34 24.76 -3.86 9.43
C SER A 34 25.85 -4.88 9.08
N ARG A 35 25.57 -6.17 9.30
CA ARG A 35 26.50 -7.25 8.90
C ARG A 35 26.85 -7.26 7.41
N ARG A 36 26.01 -6.62 6.57
CA ARG A 36 26.21 -6.47 5.12
C ARG A 36 26.89 -5.16 4.73
N GLY A 37 27.37 -4.38 5.71
CA GLY A 37 28.06 -3.11 5.48
C GLY A 37 27.13 -1.91 5.23
N ALA A 38 25.81 -2.07 5.38
CA ALA A 38 24.88 -0.95 5.21
C ALA A 38 24.88 -0.04 6.44
N ILE A 39 24.80 1.27 6.24
CA ILE A 39 24.66 2.25 7.33
C ILE A 39 23.18 2.37 7.69
N CYS A 40 22.87 2.08 8.95
CA CYS A 40 21.52 2.11 9.52
C CYS A 40 21.40 3.27 10.52
N PRO A 41 20.81 4.42 10.12
CA PRO A 41 20.49 5.48 11.06
C PRO A 41 19.36 5.05 11.99
N THR A 42 19.54 5.30 13.30
CA THR A 42 18.63 4.78 14.33
C THR A 42 17.80 5.88 14.99
N ARG A 43 18.28 7.13 14.92
CA ARG A 43 17.61 8.31 15.46
C ARG A 43 16.76 9.02 14.39
N PRO A 44 15.55 9.51 14.73
CA PRO A 44 14.68 10.20 13.78
C PRO A 44 15.34 11.40 13.09
N GLU A 45 16.11 12.20 13.82
CA GLU A 45 16.80 13.38 13.28
C GLU A 45 17.86 13.02 12.24
N ASP A 46 18.62 11.93 12.46
CA ASP A 46 19.63 11.45 11.53
C ASP A 46 18.99 10.87 10.27
N ILE A 47 17.89 10.11 10.43
CA ILE A 47 17.09 9.61 9.30
C ILE A 47 16.61 10.77 8.43
N VAL A 48 16.02 11.81 9.04
CA VAL A 48 15.53 12.98 8.31
C VAL A 48 16.66 13.76 7.66
N ALA A 49 17.80 13.94 8.35
CA ALA A 49 18.96 14.62 7.79
C ALA A 49 19.51 13.89 6.56
N LEU A 50 19.63 12.55 6.63
CA LEU A 50 20.08 11.72 5.51
C LEU A 50 19.08 11.75 4.34
N LEU A 51 17.78 11.65 4.60
CA LEU A 51 16.75 11.73 3.55
C LEU A 51 16.70 13.10 2.84
N ARG A 52 17.19 14.16 3.49
CA ARG A 52 17.29 15.51 2.91
C ARG A 52 18.59 15.74 2.12
N ASP A 53 19.64 14.95 2.34
CA ASP A 53 20.89 15.05 1.57
C ASP A 53 20.77 14.30 0.23
N THR A 54 20.07 14.93 -0.71
CA THR A 54 19.83 14.38 -2.05
C THR A 54 21.06 14.43 -2.97
N THR A 55 22.21 14.87 -2.47
CA THR A 55 23.45 15.01 -3.25
C THR A 55 24.47 13.94 -2.92
N ARG A 56 24.52 13.48 -1.66
CA ARG A 56 25.44 12.41 -1.23
C ARG A 56 24.81 11.03 -1.27
N LEU A 57 23.50 10.94 -1.08
CA LEU A 57 22.77 9.68 -1.02
C LEU A 57 21.81 9.58 -2.21
N THR A 58 22.34 9.13 -3.34
CA THR A 58 21.57 8.87 -4.54
C THR A 58 21.71 7.41 -4.95
N HIS A 59 20.60 6.74 -5.19
CA HIS A 59 20.59 5.42 -5.80
C HIS A 59 19.62 5.43 -6.97
N PRO A 60 20.09 5.61 -8.23
CA PRO A 60 19.21 5.43 -9.37
C PRO A 60 18.73 3.97 -9.34
N MET A 61 17.42 3.78 -9.28
CA MET A 61 16.81 2.46 -9.37
C MET A 61 16.52 2.19 -10.84
N ARG A 62 17.19 1.19 -11.42
CA ARG A 62 16.89 0.75 -12.79
C ARG A 62 15.45 0.22 -12.84
N GLY A 63 14.74 0.64 -13.89
CA GLY A 63 13.35 0.35 -14.18
C GLY A 63 13.14 -1.05 -14.73
N HIS A 64 11.98 -1.27 -15.35
CA HIS A 64 11.57 -2.58 -15.87
C HIS A 64 12.36 -3.06 -17.11
N ASP A 65 13.12 -2.19 -17.78
CA ASP A 65 13.84 -2.49 -19.01
C ASP A 65 15.37 -2.38 -18.85
N ASP A 66 15.84 -2.31 -17.61
CA ASP A 66 17.24 -2.10 -17.21
C ASP A 66 17.93 -0.83 -17.77
N THR A 67 17.22 -0.05 -18.58
CA THR A 67 17.75 1.06 -19.37
C THR A 67 17.26 2.39 -18.84
N HIS A 68 15.98 2.47 -18.48
CA HIS A 68 15.33 3.66 -17.92
C HIS A 68 15.18 3.51 -16.41
N PRO A 69 15.25 4.61 -15.63
CA PRO A 69 15.03 4.55 -14.19
C PRO A 69 13.54 4.40 -13.84
N TRP A 70 13.23 3.87 -12.65
CA TRP A 70 11.89 3.92 -12.08
C TRP A 70 11.47 5.37 -11.79
N VAL A 71 10.69 6.01 -12.66
CA VAL A 71 10.27 7.41 -12.42
C VAL A 71 9.07 7.49 -11.47
N PRO A 72 9.01 8.47 -10.55
CA PRO A 72 10.03 9.49 -10.28
C PRO A 72 11.13 9.04 -9.30
N THR A 73 10.96 7.94 -8.57
CA THR A 73 11.78 7.59 -7.38
C THR A 73 13.25 7.30 -7.70
N GLY A 74 13.53 6.66 -8.83
CA GLY A 74 14.86 6.33 -9.33
C GLY A 74 15.46 7.38 -10.26
N ALA A 75 14.77 8.49 -10.53
CA ALA A 75 15.27 9.56 -11.38
C ALA A 75 16.46 10.28 -10.74
N ALA A 76 17.39 10.78 -11.56
CA ALA A 76 18.51 11.58 -11.08
C ALA A 76 18.01 12.89 -10.43
N PRO A 77 18.74 13.46 -9.44
CA PRO A 77 18.33 14.69 -8.75
C PRO A 77 17.95 15.85 -9.68
N ALA A 78 18.67 16.02 -10.80
CA ALA A 78 18.40 17.06 -11.80
C ALA A 78 17.04 16.90 -12.50
N GLN A 79 16.55 15.66 -12.68
CA GLN A 79 15.29 15.35 -13.36
C GLN A 79 14.10 15.30 -12.39
N LEU A 80 14.36 15.06 -11.10
CA LEU A 80 13.32 14.90 -10.08
C LEU A 80 12.42 16.13 -9.93
N ALA A 81 12.96 17.34 -10.15
CA ALA A 81 12.20 18.58 -10.16
C ALA A 81 11.13 18.60 -11.27
N ARG A 82 11.47 18.13 -12.47
CA ARG A 82 10.54 18.04 -13.61
C ARG A 82 9.36 17.12 -13.28
N TYR A 83 9.65 15.88 -12.85
CA TYR A 83 8.59 14.92 -12.50
C TYR A 83 7.70 15.41 -11.36
N ARG A 84 8.28 15.99 -10.31
CA ARG A 84 7.52 16.54 -9.18
C ARG A 84 6.64 17.72 -9.57
N ALA A 85 7.07 18.57 -10.51
CA ALA A 85 6.28 19.70 -10.97
C ALA A 85 4.97 19.25 -11.62
N VAL A 86 5.01 18.16 -12.41
CA VAL A 86 3.85 17.56 -13.07
C VAL A 86 3.00 16.72 -12.10
N LEU A 87 3.62 15.87 -11.29
CA LEU A 87 2.90 14.92 -10.43
C LEU A 87 2.27 15.58 -9.20
N ASN A 88 2.99 16.47 -8.49
CA ASN A 88 2.52 17.00 -7.22
C ASN A 88 1.12 17.66 -7.29
N PRO A 89 0.77 18.45 -8.32
CA PRO A 89 -0.58 18.98 -8.50
C PRO A 89 -1.68 17.92 -8.55
N LEU A 90 -1.42 16.79 -9.22
CA LEU A 90 -2.39 15.70 -9.42
C LEU A 90 -2.70 14.96 -8.11
N PHE A 91 -1.73 14.90 -7.18
CA PHE A 91 -1.87 14.24 -5.88
C PHE A 91 -2.29 15.19 -4.74
N ARG A 92 -2.72 16.42 -5.05
CA ARG A 92 -3.27 17.34 -4.03
C ARG A 92 -4.63 16.82 -3.55
N PRO A 93 -5.00 17.00 -2.27
CA PRO A 93 -6.30 16.56 -1.74
C PRO A 93 -7.50 17.04 -2.56
N ARG A 94 -7.46 18.29 -3.05
CA ARG A 94 -8.52 18.85 -3.91
C ARG A 94 -8.57 18.18 -5.29
N ALA A 95 -7.42 17.83 -5.86
CA ALA A 95 -7.34 17.16 -7.16
C ALA A 95 -7.82 15.71 -7.09
N LEU A 96 -7.68 15.06 -5.92
CA LEU A 96 -8.14 13.68 -5.68
C LEU A 96 -9.58 13.57 -5.14
N ALA A 97 -10.25 14.69 -4.90
CA ALA A 97 -11.58 14.70 -4.25
C ALA A 97 -12.64 13.89 -5.04
N TRP A 98 -12.48 13.76 -6.36
CA TRP A 98 -13.36 12.99 -7.22
C TRP A 98 -13.29 11.47 -6.97
N LEU A 99 -12.21 10.95 -6.38
CA LEU A 99 -12.06 9.53 -6.07
C LEU A 99 -12.89 9.09 -4.87
N MET A 100 -13.15 10.01 -3.94
CA MET A 100 -13.71 9.68 -2.63
C MET A 100 -15.05 8.93 -2.71
N PRO A 101 -16.02 9.32 -3.55
CA PRO A 101 -17.28 8.57 -3.68
C PRO A 101 -17.06 7.12 -4.09
N SER A 102 -16.20 6.88 -5.08
CA SER A 102 -15.89 5.52 -5.57
C SER A 102 -15.19 4.68 -4.50
N ILE A 103 -14.23 5.25 -3.76
CA ILE A 103 -13.55 4.55 -2.67
C ILE A 103 -14.54 4.14 -1.57
N GLN A 104 -15.45 5.04 -1.20
CA GLN A 104 -16.45 4.78 -0.16
C GLN A 104 -17.45 3.70 -0.58
N GLU A 105 -17.93 3.76 -1.82
CA GLU A 105 -18.84 2.76 -2.38
C GLU A 105 -18.19 1.38 -2.43
N ASN A 106 -16.96 1.29 -2.96
CA ASN A 106 -16.21 0.04 -3.02
C ASN A 106 -15.92 -0.53 -1.62
N ALA A 107 -15.52 0.32 -0.67
CA ALA A 107 -15.28 -0.12 0.70
C ALA A 107 -16.56 -0.66 1.36
N ALA A 108 -17.69 0.03 1.20
CA ALA A 108 -18.98 -0.42 1.73
C ALA A 108 -19.40 -1.77 1.13
N ALA A 109 -19.30 -1.93 -0.19
CA ALA A 109 -19.64 -3.17 -0.86
C ALA A 109 -18.79 -4.36 -0.38
N LEU A 110 -17.47 -4.16 -0.20
CA LEU A 110 -16.57 -5.20 0.32
C LEU A 110 -16.92 -5.58 1.77
N VAL A 111 -17.20 -4.57 2.61
CA VAL A 111 -17.59 -4.80 4.02
C VAL A 111 -18.94 -5.53 4.11
N ASP A 112 -19.94 -5.13 3.33
CA ASP A 112 -21.25 -5.77 3.32
C ASP A 112 -21.16 -7.24 2.86
N ALA A 113 -20.32 -7.52 1.85
CA ALA A 113 -20.11 -8.88 1.34
C ALA A 113 -19.48 -9.81 2.40
N VAL A 114 -18.53 -9.31 3.21
CA VAL A 114 -17.93 -10.13 4.28
C VAL A 114 -18.83 -10.21 5.52
N ALA A 115 -19.59 -9.15 5.82
CA ALA A 115 -20.51 -9.14 6.95
C ALA A 115 -21.62 -10.19 6.78
N ALA A 116 -22.09 -10.39 5.55
CA ALA A 116 -23.06 -11.44 5.23
C ALA A 116 -22.53 -12.87 5.51
N LYS A 117 -21.20 -13.07 5.44
CA LYS A 117 -20.55 -14.37 5.71
C LYS A 117 -20.26 -14.59 7.21
N GLY A 118 -20.17 -13.52 8.00
CA GLY A 118 -19.78 -13.55 9.42
C GLY A 118 -18.30 -13.85 9.69
N GLN A 119 -17.50 -14.09 8.65
CA GLN A 119 -16.05 -14.30 8.72
C GLN A 119 -15.40 -13.92 7.38
N CYS A 120 -14.13 -13.50 7.41
CA CYS A 120 -13.37 -13.24 6.19
C CYS A 120 -11.85 -13.26 6.42
N LYS A 121 -11.10 -13.41 5.33
CA LYS A 121 -9.68 -13.09 5.25
C LYS A 121 -9.52 -11.61 4.90
N ALA A 122 -9.52 -10.74 5.91
CA ALA A 122 -9.57 -9.27 5.73
C ALA A 122 -8.54 -8.71 4.73
N VAL A 123 -7.31 -9.23 4.71
CA VAL A 123 -6.26 -8.78 3.78
C VAL A 123 -6.66 -9.03 2.32
N GLY A 124 -7.07 -10.25 1.99
CA GLY A 124 -7.40 -10.62 0.61
C GLY A 124 -8.80 -10.20 0.18
N GLU A 125 -9.78 -10.27 1.09
CA GLU A 125 -11.19 -10.00 0.79
C GLU A 125 -11.57 -8.51 0.91
N ILE A 126 -10.78 -7.69 1.61
CA ILE A 126 -11.04 -6.24 1.77
C ILE A 126 -9.83 -5.43 1.32
N ALA A 127 -8.72 -5.52 2.05
CA ALA A 127 -7.61 -4.56 1.93
C ALA A 127 -7.01 -4.53 0.53
N ARG A 128 -6.63 -5.69 0.00
CA ARG A 128 -6.00 -5.79 -1.33
C ARG A 128 -6.95 -5.39 -2.44
N ARG A 129 -8.21 -5.84 -2.37
CA ARG A 129 -9.26 -5.48 -3.34
C ARG A 129 -9.50 -3.97 -3.38
N LEU A 130 -9.65 -3.34 -2.22
CA LEU A 130 -9.88 -1.90 -2.12
C LEU A 130 -8.66 -1.10 -2.62
N ALA A 131 -7.44 -1.50 -2.25
CA ALA A 131 -6.22 -0.86 -2.69
C ALA A 131 -6.05 -0.94 -4.22
N THR A 132 -6.19 -2.14 -4.79
CA THR A 132 -6.08 -2.34 -6.24
C THR A 132 -7.16 -1.57 -7.00
N GLN A 133 -8.43 -1.65 -6.58
CA GLN A 133 -9.52 -0.91 -7.24
C GLN A 133 -9.31 0.60 -7.18
N THR A 134 -8.88 1.12 -6.03
CA THR A 134 -8.60 2.56 -5.87
C THR A 134 -7.51 3.03 -6.82
N LEU A 135 -6.44 2.24 -6.97
CA LEU A 135 -5.35 2.57 -7.89
C LEU A 135 -5.80 2.53 -9.36
N LEU A 136 -6.57 1.51 -9.76
CA LEU A 136 -7.13 1.42 -11.11
C LEU A 136 -8.01 2.63 -11.44
N THR A 137 -8.88 3.01 -10.52
CA THR A 137 -9.73 4.19 -10.67
C THR A 137 -8.89 5.46 -10.75
N LEU A 138 -7.90 5.66 -9.87
CA LEU A 138 -6.97 6.80 -9.90
C LEU A 138 -6.29 6.96 -11.27
N LEU A 139 -5.83 5.85 -11.86
CA LEU A 139 -5.14 5.83 -13.14
C LEU A 139 -6.08 6.09 -14.33
N GLY A 140 -7.39 5.89 -14.16
CA GLY A 140 -8.39 6.00 -15.22
C GLY A 140 -8.51 4.74 -16.08
N PHE A 141 -8.15 3.58 -15.52
CA PHE A 141 -8.30 2.31 -16.21
C PHE A 141 -9.78 1.87 -16.24
N PRO A 142 -10.22 1.18 -17.31
CA PRO A 142 -11.61 0.77 -17.46
C PRO A 142 -12.02 -0.28 -16.42
N ASP A 143 -13.33 -0.33 -16.15
CA ASP A 143 -13.96 -1.32 -15.27
C ASP A 143 -13.68 -2.76 -15.73
N GLY A 144 -13.58 -3.69 -14.78
CA GLY A 144 -13.26 -5.11 -15.06
C GLY A 144 -11.77 -5.46 -15.02
N SER A 145 -10.90 -4.45 -14.93
CA SER A 145 -9.45 -4.59 -14.77
C SER A 145 -9.02 -5.28 -13.46
N LEU A 146 -9.85 -5.17 -12.41
CA LEU A 146 -9.52 -5.60 -11.04
C LEU A 146 -9.12 -7.08 -10.96
N GLU A 147 -9.97 -7.99 -11.44
CA GLU A 147 -9.73 -9.42 -11.29
C GLU A 147 -8.52 -9.90 -12.09
N THR A 148 -8.27 -9.30 -13.26
CA THR A 148 -7.08 -9.59 -14.06
C THR A 148 -5.82 -9.17 -13.32
N LEU A 149 -5.78 -7.94 -12.80
CA LEU A 149 -4.62 -7.45 -12.05
C LEU A 149 -4.40 -8.24 -10.76
N LEU A 150 -5.45 -8.57 -10.01
CA LEU A 150 -5.34 -9.41 -8.80
C LEU A 150 -4.75 -10.79 -9.10
N ARG A 151 -5.11 -11.41 -10.24
CA ARG A 151 -4.52 -12.69 -10.67
C ARG A 151 -3.04 -12.55 -11.03
N LEU A 152 -2.66 -11.48 -11.73
CA LEU A 152 -1.26 -11.20 -12.06
C LEU A 152 -0.44 -11.00 -10.78
N LEU A 153 -0.91 -10.14 -9.87
CA LEU A 153 -0.23 -9.87 -8.60
C LEU A 153 -0.12 -11.11 -7.70
N ALA A 154 -1.10 -12.02 -7.73
CA ALA A 154 -1.00 -13.29 -7.01
C ALA A 154 0.16 -14.16 -7.52
N ARG A 155 0.37 -14.23 -8.84
CA ARG A 155 1.50 -14.97 -9.45
C ARG A 155 2.85 -14.38 -9.06
N GLN A 156 2.94 -13.05 -8.85
CA GLN A 156 4.16 -12.40 -8.37
C GLN A 156 4.62 -12.95 -7.01
N ALA A 157 3.68 -13.20 -6.10
CA ALA A 157 3.98 -13.69 -4.75
C ALA A 157 4.51 -15.13 -4.77
N GLU A 158 4.12 -15.92 -5.77
CA GLU A 158 4.58 -17.30 -5.95
C GLU A 158 5.98 -17.36 -6.58
N PHE A 159 6.33 -16.38 -7.42
CA PHE A 159 7.60 -16.33 -8.15
C PHE A 159 8.19 -14.92 -8.14
N PRO A 160 8.79 -14.45 -7.02
CA PRO A 160 9.38 -13.12 -6.96
C PRO A 160 10.54 -13.03 -7.97
N ARG A 161 10.35 -12.19 -9.00
CA ARG A 161 11.30 -11.92 -10.10
C ARG A 161 11.56 -13.11 -11.03
N SER A 162 10.51 -13.60 -11.68
CA SER A 162 10.67 -14.45 -12.87
C SER A 162 10.41 -13.62 -14.15
N ALA A 163 11.25 -13.82 -15.18
CA ALA A 163 11.14 -13.08 -16.44
C ALA A 163 9.74 -13.14 -17.10
N PRO A 164 8.98 -14.26 -17.06
CA PRO A 164 7.64 -14.30 -17.63
C PRO A 164 6.62 -13.41 -16.90
N PHE A 165 6.75 -13.24 -15.58
CA PHE A 165 5.83 -12.39 -14.81
C PHE A 165 5.98 -10.91 -15.16
N GLU A 166 7.22 -10.45 -15.28
CA GLU A 166 7.52 -9.06 -15.64
C GLU A 166 6.97 -8.74 -17.04
N ALA A 167 7.12 -9.65 -18.00
CA ALA A 167 6.56 -9.51 -19.34
C ALA A 167 5.02 -9.40 -19.34
N ASP A 168 4.32 -10.31 -18.64
CA ASP A 168 2.85 -10.31 -18.56
C ASP A 168 2.31 -9.01 -17.92
N LEU A 169 3.00 -8.50 -16.90
CA LEU A 169 2.60 -7.26 -16.22
C LEU A 169 2.87 -6.04 -17.10
N VAL A 170 4.01 -5.99 -17.78
CA VAL A 170 4.36 -4.91 -18.72
C VAL A 170 3.36 -4.87 -19.87
N GLU A 171 3.00 -6.02 -20.45
CA GLU A 171 1.99 -6.11 -21.51
C GLU A 171 0.63 -5.62 -21.02
N TYR A 172 0.17 -6.10 -19.86
CA TYR A 172 -1.08 -5.64 -19.26
C TYR A 172 -1.11 -4.13 -19.04
N VAL A 173 -0.04 -3.57 -18.46
CA VAL A 173 0.04 -2.12 -18.19
C VAL A 173 0.09 -1.32 -19.48
N SER A 174 0.83 -1.77 -20.49
CA SER A 174 0.92 -1.09 -21.78
C SER A 174 -0.45 -1.01 -22.46
N GLN A 175 -1.21 -2.12 -22.46
CA GLN A 175 -2.57 -2.15 -22.96
C GLN A 175 -3.50 -1.25 -22.14
N ALA A 176 -3.41 -1.30 -20.82
CA ALA A 176 -4.25 -0.49 -19.94
C ALA A 176 -3.98 1.02 -20.09
N ILE A 177 -2.71 1.42 -20.24
CA ILE A 177 -2.33 2.80 -20.55
C ILE A 177 -2.99 3.26 -21.84
N SER A 178 -3.04 2.45 -22.90
CA SER A 178 -3.67 2.84 -24.17
C SER A 178 -5.17 3.15 -24.05
N THR A 179 -5.86 2.54 -23.07
CA THR A 179 -7.30 2.69 -22.84
C THR A 179 -7.64 3.63 -21.69
N ALA A 180 -6.63 4.16 -20.99
CA ALA A 180 -6.83 5.05 -19.85
C ALA A 180 -7.45 6.39 -20.28
N GLY A 181 -8.46 6.84 -19.54
CA GLY A 181 -9.24 8.04 -19.84
C GLY A 181 -9.51 8.96 -18.63
N PRO A 182 -10.03 10.17 -18.87
CA PRO A 182 -10.43 11.08 -17.79
C PRO A 182 -11.58 10.48 -16.95
N PRO A 183 -11.66 10.78 -15.65
CA PRO A 183 -10.85 11.75 -14.89
C PRO A 183 -9.50 11.21 -14.37
N GLY A 184 -9.04 10.04 -14.82
CA GLY A 184 -7.81 9.43 -14.33
C GLY A 184 -6.53 10.18 -14.67
N ILE A 185 -5.51 10.00 -13.85
CA ILE A 185 -4.28 10.81 -13.93
C ILE A 185 -3.45 10.52 -15.19
N ILE A 186 -3.55 9.32 -15.79
CA ILE A 186 -2.78 8.99 -16.99
C ILE A 186 -3.17 9.91 -18.15
N ALA A 187 -4.45 10.28 -18.26
CA ALA A 187 -4.90 11.22 -19.27
C ALA A 187 -4.19 12.58 -19.17
N ALA A 188 -3.89 13.03 -17.96
CA ALA A 188 -3.17 14.29 -17.72
C ALA A 188 -1.64 14.17 -17.92
N LEU A 189 -1.09 12.94 -17.97
CA LEU A 189 0.34 12.71 -18.12
C LEU A 189 0.78 12.58 -19.59
N ARG A 190 -0.15 12.29 -20.51
CA ARG A 190 0.19 12.04 -21.93
C ARG A 190 0.89 13.20 -22.64
N ASP A 191 0.61 14.44 -22.23
CA ASP A 191 1.22 15.63 -22.84
C ASP A 191 2.53 16.05 -22.14
N GLU A 192 2.82 15.47 -20.98
CA GLU A 192 3.92 15.89 -20.10
C GLU A 192 5.06 14.87 -20.07
N PHE A 193 4.73 13.57 -20.22
CA PHE A 193 5.64 12.43 -20.06
C PHE A 193 5.70 11.60 -21.34
N GLU A 194 6.87 11.04 -21.63
CA GLU A 194 7.04 10.03 -22.68
C GLU A 194 6.31 8.72 -22.32
N GLU A 195 5.96 7.90 -23.31
CA GLU A 195 5.23 6.65 -23.08
C GLU A 195 5.98 5.70 -22.12
N VAL A 196 7.31 5.61 -22.27
CA VAL A 196 8.17 4.81 -21.37
C VAL A 196 8.19 5.34 -19.93
N GLU A 197 8.04 6.65 -19.75
CA GLU A 197 7.98 7.29 -18.43
C GLU A 197 6.62 7.02 -17.77
N ILE A 198 5.52 7.05 -18.54
CA ILE A 198 4.19 6.67 -18.07
C ILE A 198 4.17 5.19 -17.68
N LEU A 199 4.70 4.30 -18.53
CA LEU A 199 4.81 2.87 -18.25
C LEU A 199 5.59 2.61 -16.97
N SER A 200 6.77 3.20 -16.84
CA SER A 200 7.61 3.11 -15.64
C SER A 200 6.90 3.65 -14.39
N PHE A 201 6.21 4.78 -14.50
CA PHE A 201 5.45 5.37 -13.40
C PHE A 201 4.31 4.45 -12.93
N VAL A 202 3.53 3.89 -13.86
CA VAL A 202 2.39 3.01 -13.53
C VAL A 202 2.87 1.70 -12.90
N LEU A 203 3.90 1.07 -13.47
CA LEU A 203 4.49 -0.14 -12.92
C LEU A 203 5.08 0.09 -11.51
N LEU A 204 5.72 1.24 -11.28
CA LEU A 204 6.17 1.64 -9.95
C LEU A 204 5.00 1.75 -8.97
N LEU A 205 3.90 2.37 -9.37
CA LEU A 205 2.71 2.50 -8.51
C LEU A 205 2.05 1.15 -8.21
N PHE A 206 2.05 0.21 -9.15
CA PHE A 206 1.49 -1.12 -8.90
C PHE A 206 2.20 -1.84 -7.76
N GLY A 207 3.52 -1.81 -7.73
CA GLY A 207 4.29 -2.37 -6.60
C GLY A 207 4.19 -1.52 -5.34
N ALA A 208 4.43 -0.21 -5.46
CA ALA A 208 4.58 0.67 -4.30
C ALA A 208 3.24 1.02 -3.63
N ALA A 209 2.18 1.29 -4.40
CA ALA A 209 0.92 1.79 -3.85
C ALA A 209 -0.01 0.65 -3.41
N ILE A 210 -0.06 -0.48 -4.13
CA ILE A 210 -0.98 -1.58 -3.77
C ILE A 210 -0.54 -2.24 -2.47
N GLU A 211 0.72 -2.65 -2.35
CA GLU A 211 1.21 -3.39 -1.18
C GLU A 211 1.18 -2.53 0.09
N THR A 212 1.67 -1.28 0.02
CA THR A 212 1.68 -0.38 1.18
C THR A 212 0.28 0.01 1.64
N THR A 213 -0.66 0.26 0.71
CA THR A 213 -2.05 0.57 1.04
C THR A 213 -2.77 -0.67 1.59
N THR A 214 -2.51 -1.85 1.02
CA THR A 214 -3.03 -3.13 1.53
C THR A 214 -2.59 -3.37 2.97
N ALA A 215 -1.30 -3.18 3.26
CA ALA A 215 -0.76 -3.29 4.61
C ALA A 215 -1.38 -2.24 5.54
N GLY A 216 -1.48 -0.97 5.10
CA GLY A 216 -2.09 0.11 5.88
C GLY A 216 -3.55 -0.17 6.28
N ILE A 217 -4.37 -0.63 5.33
CA ILE A 217 -5.74 -1.05 5.61
C ILE A 217 -5.75 -2.27 6.55
N GLY A 218 -4.89 -3.25 6.31
CA GLY A 218 -4.77 -4.45 7.14
C GLY A 218 -4.45 -4.13 8.61
N PHE A 219 -3.46 -3.27 8.86
CA PHE A 219 -3.13 -2.80 10.20
C PHE A 219 -4.27 -2.00 10.83
N ALA A 220 -4.90 -1.10 10.07
CA ALA A 220 -6.04 -0.34 10.56
C ALA A 220 -7.18 -1.27 11.01
N LEU A 221 -7.48 -2.33 10.25
CA LEU A 221 -8.48 -3.33 10.62
C LEU A 221 -8.07 -4.17 11.82
N PHE A 222 -6.78 -4.48 11.97
CA PHE A 222 -6.25 -5.24 13.11
C PHE A 222 -6.35 -4.47 14.43
N GLU A 223 -6.11 -3.15 14.39
CA GLU A 223 -6.20 -2.26 15.55
C GLU A 223 -7.66 -1.94 15.96
N LEU A 224 -8.65 -2.28 15.13
CA LEU A 224 -10.04 -2.11 15.52
C LEU A 224 -10.34 -3.00 16.73
N PRO A 225 -10.88 -2.44 17.83
CA PRO A 225 -11.25 -3.25 18.96
C PRO A 225 -12.30 -4.27 18.52
N PRO A 226 -12.22 -5.54 18.96
CA PRO A 226 -13.33 -6.46 18.77
C PRO A 226 -14.56 -5.78 19.36
N THR A 227 -15.63 -5.65 18.56
CA THR A 227 -16.89 -5.08 19.05
C THR A 227 -17.33 -5.90 20.25
N ARG A 228 -17.11 -5.39 21.46
CA ARG A 228 -17.74 -5.93 22.66
C ARG A 228 -19.23 -5.74 22.44
N SER A 229 -19.94 -6.83 22.28
CA SER A 229 -21.39 -6.85 22.43
C SER A 229 -21.69 -6.35 23.84
N TYR A 230 -22.04 -5.07 23.98
CA TYR A 230 -22.80 -4.63 25.15
C TYR A 230 -24.19 -5.24 25.00
N GLY A 231 -24.32 -6.51 25.37
CA GLY A 231 -25.62 -7.10 25.63
C GLY A 231 -26.21 -6.35 26.82
N HIS A 232 -27.39 -5.76 26.65
CA HIS A 232 -28.17 -5.33 27.79
C HIS A 232 -28.39 -6.55 28.71
N CYS A 233 -27.80 -6.47 29.89
CA CYS A 233 -27.90 -7.50 30.91
C CYS A 233 -29.29 -7.40 31.54
N SER A 234 -30.23 -8.23 31.10
CA SER A 234 -31.54 -8.39 31.75
C SER A 234 -31.66 -9.78 32.39
N SER A 235 -30.65 -10.18 33.17
CA SER A 235 -30.75 -11.13 34.28
C SER A 235 -29.34 -11.46 34.77
N GLY A 236 -29.12 -11.33 36.09
CA GLY A 236 -27.81 -11.48 36.70
C GLY A 236 -27.33 -12.93 36.69
N THR A 237 -26.34 -13.24 35.85
CA THR A 237 -25.27 -14.18 36.16
C THR A 237 -24.10 -13.98 35.18
N PRO A 238 -22.84 -13.79 35.64
CA PRO A 238 -21.72 -13.64 34.74
C PRO A 238 -21.25 -15.02 34.26
N ILE A 239 -21.39 -15.31 32.96
CA ILE A 239 -20.70 -16.44 32.33
C ILE A 239 -19.29 -16.00 31.97
N ARG A 240 -18.30 -16.54 32.68
CA ARG A 240 -16.88 -16.42 32.35
C ARG A 240 -16.58 -17.45 31.26
N SER A 241 -16.37 -17.02 30.02
CA SER A 241 -15.80 -17.89 28.99
C SER A 241 -14.38 -17.45 28.66
N GLU A 242 -13.42 -18.20 29.21
CA GLU A 242 -12.06 -18.28 28.68
C GLU A 242 -12.15 -18.91 27.28
N HIS A 243 -11.75 -18.17 26.26
CA HIS A 243 -11.01 -18.65 25.09
C HIS A 243 -10.72 -17.51 24.12
N SER A 244 -9.42 -17.28 23.91
CA SER A 244 -8.84 -16.41 22.90
C SER A 244 -9.11 -16.95 21.50
N SER A 245 -10.23 -16.55 20.91
CA SER A 245 -10.38 -16.57 19.45
C SER A 245 -11.14 -15.32 19.04
N THR A 246 -10.51 -14.46 18.26
CA THR A 246 -11.09 -13.20 17.75
C THR A 246 -12.18 -13.53 16.73
N ARG A 247 -13.37 -13.93 17.20
CA ARG A 247 -14.57 -14.09 16.36
C ARG A 247 -15.28 -12.76 16.25
N TRP A 248 -15.40 -12.27 15.03
CA TRP A 248 -16.24 -11.13 14.69
C TRP A 248 -17.71 -11.58 14.68
N CYS A 249 -18.50 -11.13 15.65
CA CYS A 249 -19.92 -11.45 15.74
C CYS A 249 -20.76 -10.34 15.07
N ALA A 250 -21.42 -10.66 13.96
CA ALA A 250 -22.09 -9.73 13.05
C ALA A 250 -23.50 -9.26 13.49
N CYS A 251 -23.71 -8.91 14.77
CA CYS A 251 -25.08 -8.71 15.28
C CYS A 251 -25.56 -7.27 15.56
N THR A 252 -24.81 -6.20 15.29
CA THR A 252 -25.34 -4.83 15.53
C THR A 252 -25.19 -3.90 14.33
N ARG A 253 -26.26 -3.87 13.53
CA ARG A 253 -26.52 -2.98 12.38
C ARG A 253 -26.79 -1.51 12.80
N ARG A 254 -26.45 -0.61 11.86
CA ARG A 254 -27.11 0.67 11.51
C ARG A 254 -26.84 1.99 12.27
N SER A 255 -26.09 2.04 13.37
CA SER A 255 -25.98 3.29 14.16
C SER A 255 -24.57 3.89 14.31
N ALA A 256 -23.55 3.33 13.66
CA ALA A 256 -22.17 3.83 13.71
C ALA A 256 -21.80 4.77 12.54
N ILE A 257 -22.39 4.58 11.35
CA ILE A 257 -22.07 5.41 10.17
C ILE A 257 -22.61 6.85 10.30
N ALA A 258 -23.62 7.08 11.15
CA ALA A 258 -24.19 8.41 11.38
C ALA A 258 -23.38 9.31 12.34
N ARG A 259 -22.28 8.83 12.96
CA ARG A 259 -21.55 9.57 14.02
C ARG A 259 -20.10 9.93 13.71
N ALA A 260 -19.63 9.70 12.48
CA ALA A 260 -18.30 10.12 12.05
C ALA A 260 -18.36 11.36 11.12
N SER A 261 -18.79 12.49 11.67
CA SER A 261 -18.53 13.84 11.15
C SER A 261 -18.73 14.81 12.33
N PRO A 262 -17.72 15.63 12.69
CA PRO A 262 -17.46 16.82 11.90
C PRO A 262 -15.98 17.16 11.73
N TRP A 263 -15.60 17.44 10.48
CA TRP A 263 -14.63 18.50 10.19
C TRP A 263 -15.18 19.83 10.74
N ARG A 264 -14.89 20.14 12.00
CA ARG A 264 -15.03 21.52 12.51
C ARG A 264 -13.85 22.32 11.97
N ARG A 265 -14.15 23.27 11.08
CA ARG A 265 -13.29 24.43 10.86
C ARG A 265 -13.18 25.19 12.19
N SER A 266 -11.99 25.32 12.74
CA SER A 266 -11.73 26.31 13.78
C SER A 266 -11.75 27.70 13.15
N PRO A 267 -12.50 28.68 13.70
CA PRO A 267 -12.33 30.08 13.34
C PRO A 267 -11.05 30.63 13.97
N LEU A 268 -10.42 31.54 13.23
CA LEU A 268 -9.29 32.37 13.64
C LEU A 268 -9.50 33.04 15.00
N ALA A 269 -8.42 33.19 15.77
CA ALA A 269 -8.33 34.17 16.85
C ALA A 269 -6.88 34.62 17.05
N GLY A 270 -6.67 35.93 17.03
CA GLY A 270 -5.52 36.63 17.63
C GLY A 270 -4.40 36.99 16.69
#